data_AF-A0A1G1N277-F1
#
_entry.id   AF-A0A1G1N277-F1
#
_cell.length_a   1.000
_cell.length_b   1.000
_cell.length_c   1.000
_cell.angle_alpha   90.00
_cell.angle_beta   90.00
_cell.angle_gamma   90.00
#
_symmetry.space_group_name_H-M   'P 1'
#
loop_
_entity.id
_entity.type
_entity.pdbx_description
1 polymer ?
#
loop_
_entity_poly.entity_id
_entity_poly.type
_entity_poly.pdbx_seq_one_letter_code
_entity_poly.pdbx_strand_id
1 'polypeptide(L)'
;MIQLIFIGTLGLIWMHFSSLRYLFRLRLLKKSNELFEDEQDPARVRKEADSTTSKTAITTTAIIGLLETLYYALCAVLFIKNQIIFYISTLLASNSIVNLIDFLMRAKFIIKSPTKYLIEEIRGFKWYSKIAMTAAELIFCLGILYAAYALS
;
A
#
# COMPACT_ATOMS: atom_id res chain seq x y z
N MET A 1 -16.23 15.43 13.90
CA MET A 1 -14.78 15.14 13.77
C MET A 1 -14.47 13.67 13.98
N ILE A 2 -14.88 13.04 15.09
CA ILE A 2 -14.65 11.61 15.38
C ILE A 2 -15.24 10.68 14.31
N GLN A 3 -16.45 10.97 13.80
CA GLN A 3 -17.07 10.20 12.71
C GLN A 3 -16.23 10.18 11.41
N LEU A 4 -15.56 11.29 11.07
CA LEU A 4 -14.68 11.34 9.90
C LEU A 4 -13.43 10.49 10.10
N ILE A 5 -12.86 10.49 11.31
CA ILE A 5 -11.74 9.61 11.68
C ILE A 5 -12.16 8.16 11.48
N PHE A 6 -13.34 7.79 12.00
CA PHE A 6 -13.88 6.43 11.93
C PHE A 6 -14.07 5.94 10.49
N ILE A 7 -14.71 6.75 9.64
CA ILE A 7 -14.91 6.43 8.21
C ILE A 7 -13.55 6.32 7.50
N GLY A 8 -12.61 7.24 7.78
CA GLY A 8 -11.26 7.22 7.23
C GLY A 8 -10.48 5.97 7.64
N THR A 9 -10.55 5.56 8.92
CA THR A 9 -9.88 4.35 9.40
C THR A 9 -10.43 3.10 8.75
N LEU A 10 -11.76 3.00 8.60
CA LEU A 10 -12.41 1.88 7.91
C LEU A 10 -11.99 1.80 6.44
N GLY A 11 -11.89 2.94 5.75
CA GLY A 11 -11.38 3.01 4.38
C GLY A 11 -9.93 2.51 4.25
N LEU A 12 -9.06 2.90 5.18
CA LEU A 12 -7.67 2.43 5.21
C LEU A 12 -7.57 0.93 5.50
N ILE A 13 -8.35 0.41 6.46
CA ILE A 13 -8.39 -1.03 6.75
C ILE A 13 -8.81 -1.80 5.50
N TRP A 14 -9.86 -1.34 4.80
CA TRP A 14 -10.32 -1.95 3.57
C TRP A 14 -9.23 -1.96 2.48
N MET A 15 -8.53 -0.85 2.33
CA MET A 15 -7.44 -0.70 1.36
C MET A 15 -6.27 -1.65 1.69
N HIS A 16 -5.84 -1.70 2.94
CA HIS A 16 -4.77 -2.59 3.41
C HIS A 16 -5.13 -4.06 3.23
N PHE A 17 -6.37 -4.43 3.54
CA PHE A 17 -6.85 -5.80 3.33
C PHE A 17 -6.92 -6.17 1.84
N SER A 18 -7.36 -5.25 0.99
CA SER A 18 -7.39 -5.42 -0.47
C SER A 18 -5.98 -5.58 -1.04
N SER A 19 -5.04 -4.73 -0.61
CA SER A 19 -3.62 -4.79 -0.99
C SER A 19 -2.98 -6.12 -0.60
N LEU A 20 -3.21 -6.55 0.65
CA LEU A 20 -2.69 -7.82 1.16
C LEU A 20 -3.26 -9.01 0.38
N ARG A 21 -4.58 -9.02 0.12
CA ARG A 21 -5.25 -10.06 -0.69
C ARG A 21 -4.66 -10.12 -2.10
N TYR A 22 -4.43 -8.96 -2.72
CA TYR A 22 -3.85 -8.89 -4.06
C TYR A 22 -2.41 -9.42 -4.09
N LEU A 23 -1.57 -9.02 -3.14
CA LEU A 23 -0.22 -9.54 -2.97
C LEU A 23 -0.25 -11.07 -2.85
N PHE A 24 -1.04 -11.63 -1.94
CA PHE A 24 -1.14 -13.09 -1.76
C PHE A 24 -1.52 -13.82 -3.06
N ARG A 25 -2.48 -13.26 -3.82
CA ARG A 25 -2.89 -13.82 -5.10
C ARG A 25 -1.76 -13.81 -6.13
N LEU A 26 -0.99 -12.73 -6.20
CA LEU A 26 0.20 -12.61 -7.05
C LEU A 26 1.28 -13.63 -6.69
N ARG A 27 1.52 -13.88 -5.41
CA ARG A 27 2.49 -14.88 -4.97
C ARG A 27 2.06 -16.31 -5.33
N LEU A 28 0.77 -16.61 -5.22
CA LEU A 28 0.21 -17.89 -5.66
C LEU A 28 0.37 -18.08 -7.18
N LEU A 29 0.07 -17.04 -7.97
CA LEU A 29 0.25 -17.04 -9.42
C LEU A 29 1.72 -17.18 -9.83
N LYS A 30 2.64 -16.52 -9.12
CA LYS A 30 4.07 -16.67 -9.37
C LYS A 30 4.53 -18.10 -9.08
N LYS A 31 4.08 -18.68 -7.96
CA LYS A 31 4.39 -20.08 -7.61
C LYS A 31 3.80 -21.07 -8.62
N SER A 32 2.64 -20.77 -9.22
CA SER A 32 2.10 -21.61 -10.31
C SER A 32 2.84 -21.39 -11.63
N ASN A 33 3.17 -20.14 -11.99
CA ASN A 33 3.87 -19.83 -13.25
C ASN A 33 5.34 -20.29 -13.25
N GLU A 34 6.04 -20.28 -12.11
CA GLU A 34 7.36 -20.95 -11.97
C GLU A 34 7.25 -22.48 -12.20
N LEU A 35 6.05 -23.07 -12.09
CA LEU A 35 5.78 -24.46 -12.45
C LEU A 35 5.45 -24.65 -13.96
N PHE A 36 5.20 -23.57 -14.69
CA PHE A 36 4.83 -23.55 -16.13
C PHE A 36 5.82 -22.73 -16.99
N GLU A 37 6.98 -22.36 -16.44
CA GLU A 37 7.95 -21.45 -17.08
C GLU A 37 8.70 -22.07 -18.29
N ASP A 38 8.35 -23.27 -18.74
CA ASP A 38 8.85 -23.86 -20.00
C ASP A 38 7.96 -23.54 -21.22
N GLU A 39 6.80 -22.89 -21.06
CA GLU A 39 5.81 -22.84 -22.17
C GLU A 39 4.99 -21.54 -22.32
N GLN A 40 5.53 -20.35 -22.02
CA GLN A 40 4.84 -19.08 -22.37
C GLN A 40 5.64 -18.10 -23.21
N ASP A 41 5.23 -18.05 -24.48
CA ASP A 41 5.55 -17.08 -25.52
C ASP A 41 5.39 -15.61 -25.04
N PRO A 42 6.46 -14.78 -25.11
CA PRO A 42 6.48 -13.39 -24.64
C PRO A 42 5.48 -12.46 -25.35
N ALA A 43 4.81 -12.90 -26.41
CA ALA A 43 3.85 -12.11 -27.17
C ALA A 43 2.52 -11.80 -26.44
N ARG A 44 2.11 -12.60 -25.43
CA ARG A 44 0.83 -12.36 -24.70
C ARG A 44 0.91 -11.29 -23.61
N VAL A 45 2.05 -11.14 -22.94
CA VAL A 45 2.26 -10.12 -21.88
C VAL A 45 2.28 -8.70 -22.46
N ARG A 46 2.58 -8.56 -23.76
CA ARG A 46 2.67 -7.27 -24.45
C ARG A 46 1.32 -6.64 -24.79
N LYS A 47 0.22 -7.41 -24.78
CA LYS A 47 -1.13 -6.95 -25.15
C LYS A 47 -1.96 -6.36 -24.01
N GLU A 48 -1.57 -6.55 -22.74
CA GLU A 48 -2.31 -6.01 -21.58
C GLU A 48 -1.77 -4.66 -21.05
N ALA A 49 -0.64 -4.19 -21.56
CA ALA A 49 -0.09 -2.88 -21.22
C ALA A 49 -0.64 -1.81 -22.18
N ASP A 50 -1.95 -1.62 -22.22
CA ASP A 50 -2.49 -0.43 -22.87
C ASP A 50 -2.01 0.80 -22.08
N SER A 51 -1.21 1.63 -22.72
CA SER A 51 -0.41 2.67 -22.06
C SER A 51 -1.25 3.66 -21.24
N THR A 52 -2.52 3.81 -21.62
CA THR A 52 -3.53 4.65 -20.96
C THR A 52 -3.95 4.09 -19.60
N THR A 53 -4.16 2.77 -19.52
CA THR A 53 -4.55 2.06 -18.28
C THR A 53 -3.40 2.02 -17.26
N SER A 54 -2.14 2.01 -17.74
CA SER A 54 -0.97 2.08 -16.85
C SER A 54 -0.82 3.45 -16.17
N LYS A 55 -1.13 4.53 -16.88
CA LYS A 55 -1.02 5.91 -16.36
C LYS A 55 -2.12 6.23 -15.35
N THR A 56 -3.34 5.76 -15.58
CA THR A 56 -4.44 5.92 -14.62
C THR A 56 -4.13 5.14 -13.34
N ALA A 57 -3.66 3.89 -13.43
CA ALA A 57 -3.26 3.10 -12.28
C ALA A 57 -2.19 3.79 -11.41
N ILE A 58 -1.13 4.33 -12.03
CA ILE A 58 -0.05 5.02 -11.31
C ILE A 58 -0.54 6.29 -10.63
N THR A 59 -1.36 7.08 -11.33
CA THR A 59 -1.96 8.29 -10.76
C THR A 59 -2.85 7.93 -9.57
N THR A 60 -3.66 6.89 -9.67
CA THR A 60 -4.50 6.40 -8.57
C THR A 60 -3.66 5.93 -7.40
N THR A 61 -2.59 5.16 -7.62
CA THR A 61 -1.68 4.72 -6.54
C THR A 61 -1.00 5.90 -5.85
N ALA A 62 -0.56 6.92 -6.61
CA ALA A 62 0.05 8.12 -6.04
C ALA A 62 -0.94 8.92 -5.18
N ILE A 63 -2.18 9.10 -5.66
CA ILE A 63 -3.26 9.77 -4.91
C ILE A 63 -3.56 9.02 -3.61
N ILE A 64 -3.65 7.70 -3.68
CA ILE A 64 -3.89 6.84 -2.53
C ILE A 64 -2.77 7.00 -1.49
N GLY A 65 -1.50 6.91 -1.89
CA GLY A 65 -0.37 7.07 -0.97
C GLY A 65 -0.31 8.46 -0.34
N LEU A 66 -0.73 9.49 -1.07
CA LEU A 66 -0.82 10.86 -0.55
C LEU A 66 -1.96 11.02 0.45
N LEU A 67 -3.13 10.42 0.18
CA LEU A 67 -4.26 10.39 1.13
C LEU A 67 -3.90 9.67 2.43
N GLU A 68 -3.21 8.54 2.33
CA GLU A 68 -2.73 7.79 3.49
C GLU A 68 -1.73 8.60 4.33
N THR A 69 -0.77 9.25 3.66
CA THR A 69 0.18 10.15 4.33
C THR A 69 -0.53 11.28 5.07
N LEU A 70 -1.49 11.95 4.40
CA LEU A 70 -2.29 13.01 5.01
C LEU A 70 -3.09 12.50 6.20
N TYR A 71 -3.65 11.30 6.10
CA TYR A 71 -4.40 10.69 7.19
C TYR A 71 -3.51 10.45 8.42
N TYR A 72 -2.32 9.87 8.24
CA TYR A 72 -1.39 9.66 9.36
C TYR A 72 -0.90 10.96 9.98
N ALA A 73 -0.62 11.99 9.17
CA ALA A 73 -0.30 13.32 9.68
C ALA A 73 -1.45 13.92 10.49
N LEU A 74 -2.69 13.78 10.02
CA LEU A 74 -3.89 14.23 10.72
C LEU A 74 -4.08 13.49 12.06
N CYS A 75 -3.87 12.17 12.08
CA CYS A 75 -3.90 11.38 13.32
C CYS A 75 -2.82 11.81 14.32
N ALA A 76 -1.61 12.11 13.86
CA ALA A 76 -0.56 12.65 14.74
C ALA A 76 -1.02 13.95 15.43
N VAL A 77 -1.58 14.89 14.67
CA VAL A 77 -2.04 16.17 15.23
C VAL A 77 -3.21 15.99 16.20
N LEU A 78 -4.21 15.18 15.83
CA LEU A 78 -5.42 15.01 16.64
C LEU A 78 -5.19 14.23 17.94
N PHE A 79 -4.25 13.29 17.94
CA PHE A 79 -3.93 12.45 19.09
C PHE A 79 -2.63 12.86 19.79
N ILE A 80 -2.22 14.13 19.71
CA ILE A 80 -0.97 14.63 20.31
C ILE A 80 -0.86 14.37 21.82
N LYS A 81 -2.00 14.27 22.53
CA LYS A 81 -2.05 13.90 23.95
C LYS A 81 -1.78 12.42 24.20
N ASN A 82 -2.10 11.56 23.24
CA ASN A 82 -1.79 10.13 23.29
C ASN A 82 -0.44 9.87 22.60
N GLN A 83 0.63 9.95 23.40
CA GLN A 83 2.02 9.84 22.93
C GLN A 83 2.25 8.59 22.06
N ILE A 84 1.62 7.45 22.39
CA ILE A 84 1.78 6.21 21.62
C ILE A 84 1.23 6.37 20.21
N ILE A 85 -0.01 6.88 20.08
CA ILE A 85 -0.64 7.11 18.78
C ILE A 85 0.14 8.17 18.00
N PHE A 86 0.60 9.23 18.66
CA PHE A 86 1.40 10.28 18.04
C PHE A 86 2.69 9.73 17.41
N TYR A 87 3.50 8.99 18.17
CA TYR A 87 4.77 8.45 17.68
C TYR A 87 4.57 7.46 16.53
N ILE A 88 3.62 6.53 16.66
CA ILE A 88 3.34 5.55 15.60
C ILE A 88 2.80 6.25 14.35
N SER A 89 1.87 7.21 14.49
CA SER A 89 1.35 8.01 13.36
C SER A 89 2.47 8.71 12.60
N THR A 90 3.41 9.31 13.33
CA THR A 90 4.51 10.09 12.74
C THR A 90 5.49 9.18 12.00
N LEU A 91 5.77 8.00 12.57
CA LEU A 91 6.62 7.00 11.95
C LEU A 91 5.98 6.44 10.67
N LEU A 92 4.67 6.13 10.72
CA LEU A 92 3.90 5.68 9.56
C LEU A 92 3.83 6.76 8.46
N ALA A 93 3.54 8.00 8.82
CA ALA A 93 3.54 9.13 7.88
C ALA A 93 4.90 9.28 7.19
N SER A 94 6.00 9.22 7.96
CA SER A 94 7.36 9.32 7.42
C SER A 94 7.66 8.17 6.45
N ASN A 95 7.28 6.94 6.81
CA ASN A 95 7.46 5.79 5.93
C ASN A 95 6.62 5.88 4.65
N SER A 96 5.35 6.30 4.74
CA SER A 96 4.50 6.53 3.56
C SER A 96 5.08 7.60 2.64
N ILE A 97 5.67 8.68 3.18
CA ILE A 97 6.37 9.70 2.39
C ILE A 97 7.56 9.08 1.64
N VAL A 98 8.41 8.32 2.34
CA VAL A 98 9.57 7.66 1.71
C VAL A 98 9.13 6.71 0.59
N ASN A 99 8.10 5.90 0.84
CA ASN A 99 7.56 4.97 -0.16
C ASN A 99 6.94 5.71 -1.36
N LEU A 100 6.23 6.81 -1.13
CA LEU A 100 5.67 7.63 -2.18
C LEU A 100 6.77 8.27 -3.03
N ILE A 101 7.86 8.74 -2.41
CA ILE A 101 9.01 9.30 -3.13
C ILE A 101 9.70 8.22 -3.97
N ASP A 102 9.98 7.03 -3.42
CA ASP A 102 10.60 5.93 -4.18
C ASP A 102 9.70 5.48 -5.35
N PHE A 103 8.38 5.41 -5.13
CA PHE A 103 7.40 5.14 -6.18
C PHE A 103 7.42 6.21 -7.29
N LEU A 104 7.43 7.50 -6.92
CA LEU A 104 7.47 8.61 -7.88
C LEU A 104 8.79 8.64 -8.66
N MET A 105 9.93 8.40 -8.00
CA MET A 105 11.24 8.30 -8.67
C MET A 105 11.27 7.14 -9.68
N ARG A 106 10.63 6.01 -9.35
CA ARG A 106 10.53 4.83 -10.21
C ARG A 106 9.36 4.88 -11.18
N ALA A 107 8.49 5.88 -11.14
CA ALA A 107 7.26 5.94 -11.94
C ALA A 107 7.53 5.76 -13.45
N LYS A 108 8.62 6.32 -13.97
CA LYS A 108 9.03 6.12 -15.38
C LYS A 108 9.29 4.65 -15.73
N PHE A 109 9.89 3.89 -14.80
CA PHE A 109 10.13 2.45 -14.96
C PHE A 109 8.85 1.64 -14.82
N ILE A 110 7.97 2.05 -13.89
CA ILE A 110 6.65 1.42 -13.66
C ILE A 110 5.76 1.54 -14.89
N ILE A 111 5.74 2.70 -15.58
CA ILE A 111 5.00 2.89 -16.84
C ILE A 111 5.51 1.92 -17.92
N LYS A 112 6.83 1.76 -18.01
CA LYS A 112 7.46 0.96 -19.07
C LYS A 112 7.33 -0.54 -18.84
N SER A 113 7.29 -1.00 -17.59
CA SER A 113 7.25 -2.43 -17.25
C SER A 113 6.60 -2.67 -15.87
N PRO A 114 5.28 -2.49 -15.75
CA PRO A 114 4.57 -2.57 -14.47
C PRO A 114 4.68 -3.97 -13.85
N THR A 115 4.59 -5.03 -14.66
CA THR A 115 4.69 -6.41 -14.19
C THR A 115 6.06 -6.72 -13.59
N LYS A 116 7.15 -6.19 -14.16
CA LYS A 116 8.51 -6.38 -13.62
C LYS A 116 8.68 -5.68 -12.29
N TYR A 117 8.15 -4.46 -12.15
CA TYR A 117 8.15 -3.72 -10.88
C TYR A 117 7.41 -4.50 -9.79
N LEU A 118 6.22 -5.04 -10.09
CA LEU A 118 5.48 -5.87 -9.16
C LEU A 118 6.27 -7.13 -8.77
N ILE A 119 6.88 -7.83 -9.74
CA ILE A 119 7.70 -9.02 -9.45
C ILE A 119 8.89 -8.69 -8.55
N GLU A 120 9.53 -7.53 -8.72
CA GLU A 120 10.61 -7.05 -7.84
C GLU A 120 10.11 -6.71 -6.43
N GLU A 121 8.93 -6.09 -6.29
CA GLU A 121 8.30 -5.84 -4.99
C GLU A 121 7.99 -7.14 -4.24
N ILE A 122 7.68 -8.21 -4.96
CA ILE A 122 7.31 -9.51 -4.41
C ILE A 122 8.54 -10.41 -4.15
N ARG A 123 9.75 -9.97 -4.49
CA ARG A 123 10.96 -10.81 -4.39
C ARG A 123 11.71 -10.61 -3.06
N GLY A 124 12.06 -11.73 -2.43
CA GLY A 124 12.99 -11.76 -1.30
C GLY A 124 12.50 -11.01 -0.06
N PHE A 125 13.40 -10.26 0.57
CA PHE A 125 13.16 -9.56 1.85
C PHE A 125 12.10 -8.46 1.76
N LYS A 126 11.95 -7.80 0.60
CA LYS A 126 10.98 -6.70 0.40
C LYS A 126 9.54 -7.14 0.63
N TRP A 127 9.20 -8.38 0.26
CA TRP A 127 7.89 -8.95 0.51
C TRP A 127 7.58 -9.08 2.01
N TYR A 128 8.52 -9.63 2.80
CA TYR A 128 8.34 -9.78 4.24
C TYR A 128 8.24 -8.43 4.93
N SER A 129 9.07 -7.48 4.52
CA SER A 129 9.00 -6.10 5.01
C SER A 129 7.65 -5.45 4.70
N LYS A 130 7.11 -5.64 3.49
CA LYS A 130 5.83 -5.05 3.06
C LYS A 130 4.66 -5.65 3.84
N ILE A 131 4.64 -6.97 4.06
CA ILE A 131 3.63 -7.63 4.90
C ILE A 131 3.71 -7.14 6.35
N ALA A 132 4.92 -7.09 6.93
CA ALA A 132 5.11 -6.63 8.30
C ALA A 132 4.63 -5.19 8.48
N MET A 133 4.90 -4.32 7.49
CA MET A 133 4.45 -2.94 7.47
C MET A 133 2.92 -2.85 7.41
N THR A 134 2.29 -3.55 6.46
CA THR A 134 0.82 -3.56 6.34
C THR A 134 0.15 -4.16 7.58
N ALA A 135 0.76 -5.14 8.23
CA ALA A 135 0.27 -5.67 9.50
C ALA A 135 0.36 -4.63 10.63
N ALA A 136 1.47 -3.88 10.71
CA ALA A 136 1.62 -2.79 11.67
C ALA A 136 0.60 -1.66 11.42
N GLU A 137 0.37 -1.30 10.16
CA GLU A 137 -0.63 -0.31 9.75
C GLU A 137 -2.05 -0.75 10.14
N LEU A 138 -2.38 -2.04 9.99
CA LEU A 138 -3.66 -2.60 10.43
C LEU A 138 -3.82 -2.55 11.94
N ILE A 139 -2.80 -2.95 12.71
CA ILE A 139 -2.82 -2.88 14.17
C ILE A 139 -3.00 -1.42 14.63
N PHE A 140 -2.30 -0.49 13.99
CA PHE A 140 -2.43 0.93 14.27
C PHE A 140 -3.83 1.46 13.96
N CYS A 141 -4.43 1.08 12.83
CA CYS A 141 -5.81 1.45 12.49
C CYS A 141 -6.81 0.93 13.53
N LEU A 142 -6.65 -0.31 14.02
CA LEU A 142 -7.47 -0.84 15.11
C LEU A 142 -7.28 -0.04 16.41
N GLY A 143 -6.05 0.37 16.71
CA GLY A 143 -5.73 1.25 17.84
C GLY A 143 -6.41 2.61 17.76
N ILE A 144 -6.45 3.23 16.58
CA ILE A 144 -7.20 4.48 16.36
C ILE A 144 -8.70 4.25 16.57
N LEU A 145 -9.28 3.17 16.03
CA LEU A 145 -10.71 2.88 16.21
C LEU A 145 -11.07 2.75 17.68
N TYR A 146 -10.26 2.02 18.45
CA TYR A 146 -10.45 1.88 19.89
C TYR A 146 -10.33 3.22 20.62
N ALA A 147 -9.29 4.01 20.32
CA ALA A 147 -9.10 5.32 20.93
C ALA A 147 -10.23 6.30 20.56
N ALA A 148 -10.69 6.28 19.32
CA ALA A 148 -11.80 7.11 18.84
C ALA A 148 -13.12 6.74 19.52
N TYR A 149 -13.37 5.45 19.74
CA TYR A 149 -14.53 4.96 20.50
C TYR A 149 -14.46 5.36 21.98
N ALA A 150 -13.28 5.25 22.60
CA ALA A 150 -13.11 5.64 24.00
C ALA A 150 -13.24 7.16 24.25
N LEU A 151 -13.07 7.97 23.20
CA LEU A 151 -13.24 9.43 23.24
C LEU A 151 -14.64 9.93 22.84
N SER A 152 -15.51 9.08 22.28
CA SER A 152 -16.87 9.44 21.84
C SER A 152 -17.90 9.27 22.96
#